data_AF-A0A9P6AKS0-F1
#
_entry.id   AF-A0A9P6AKS0-F1
#
_cell.length_a   1.000
_cell.length_b   1.000
_cell.length_c   1.000
_cell.angle_alpha   90.00
_cell.angle_beta   90.00
_cell.angle_gamma   90.00
#
_symmetry.space_group_name_H-M   'P 1'
#
loop_
_entity.id
_entity.type
_entity.pdbx_description
1 polymer ?
#
loop_
_entity_poly.entity_id
_entity_poly.type
_entity_poly.pdbx_seq_one_letter_code
_entity_poly.pdbx_strand_id
1 'polypeptide(L)'
;MPQQSYPDYLNENASPGWDTALIISSIIRDMPALPRALFGPLTQVFDVVAEAIEEVKTMRNGRDGCTQLIVRVTKFLEGFVDGLKGSSILDNTTIASSLFVLRRNLMAICADAKRWSSLNLWRSYIQRDQIMRAISRHEQNLTDCFHVFQSSDDRVSGPISLSKTPVGL
;
A
#
# COMPACT_ATOMS: atom_id res chain seq x y z
N MET A 1 18.29 1.98 21.94
CA MET A 1 17.77 0.75 21.29
C MET A 1 18.10 0.85 19.80
N PRO A 2 18.54 -0.21 19.11
CA PRO A 2 18.83 -0.12 17.69
C PRO A 2 17.51 -0.02 16.90
N GLN A 3 17.38 1.05 16.12
CA GLN A 3 16.34 1.24 15.11
C GLN A 3 16.43 0.07 14.11
N GLN A 4 15.34 -0.70 13.94
CA GLN A 4 15.22 -1.57 12.77
C GLN A 4 15.12 -0.69 11.53
N SER A 5 16.21 -0.59 10.77
CA SER A 5 16.21 0.01 9.44
C SER A 5 15.48 -0.93 8.49
N TYR A 6 14.25 -0.60 8.14
CA TYR A 6 13.52 -1.21 7.03
C TYR A 6 13.91 -0.54 5.71
N PRO A 7 13.84 -1.27 4.57
CA PRO A 7 14.53 -0.91 3.34
C PRO A 7 14.02 0.40 2.73
N ASP A 8 14.95 1.13 2.14
CA ASP A 8 14.81 2.47 1.58
C ASP A 8 13.90 2.49 0.33
N TYR A 9 12.58 2.39 0.53
CA TYR A 9 11.59 2.52 -0.55
C TYR A 9 11.45 3.97 -1.06
N LEU A 10 12.21 4.91 -0.48
CA LEU A 10 12.18 6.33 -0.82
C LEU A 10 13.26 6.73 -1.84
N ASN A 11 14.18 5.83 -2.23
CA ASN A 11 15.42 6.24 -2.89
C ASN A 11 15.89 5.41 -4.10
N GLU A 12 14.98 4.82 -4.88
CA GLU A 12 15.37 4.09 -6.10
C GLU A 12 14.83 4.72 -7.38
N ASN A 13 15.75 5.39 -8.09
CA ASN A 13 15.69 5.70 -9.53
C ASN A 13 15.75 4.42 -10.41
N ALA A 14 15.03 3.37 -10.05
CA ALA A 14 14.93 2.16 -10.85
C ALA A 14 13.85 2.38 -11.92
N SER A 15 14.24 2.24 -13.19
CA SER A 15 13.30 2.04 -14.30
C SER A 15 12.25 1.02 -13.86
N PRO A 16 10.94 1.33 -13.88
CA PRO A 16 10.00 0.52 -13.16
C PRO A 16 9.78 -0.79 -13.93
N GLY A 17 10.54 -1.81 -13.54
CA GLY A 17 10.29 -3.18 -13.96
C GLY A 17 8.92 -3.57 -13.47
N TRP A 18 8.13 -4.19 -14.34
CA TRP A 18 6.83 -4.79 -14.02
C TRP A 18 6.93 -6.00 -13.07
N ASP A 19 8.05 -6.13 -12.34
CA ASP A 19 8.31 -7.11 -11.29
C ASP A 19 7.25 -7.03 -10.17
N THR A 20 6.49 -5.94 -10.12
CA THR A 20 5.24 -5.80 -9.36
C THR A 20 4.28 -6.98 -9.52
N ALA A 21 4.11 -7.50 -10.73
CA ALA A 21 3.23 -8.66 -10.98
C ALA A 21 3.78 -9.95 -10.34
N LEU A 22 5.11 -10.08 -10.24
CA LEU A 22 5.77 -11.18 -9.54
C LEU A 22 5.58 -11.07 -8.03
N ILE A 23 5.67 -9.84 -7.48
CA ILE A 23 5.42 -9.59 -6.05
C ILE A 23 3.98 -9.96 -5.69
N ILE A 24 2.98 -9.53 -6.48
CA ILE A 24 1.57 -9.91 -6.26
C ILE A 24 1.40 -11.44 -6.31
N SER A 25 2.03 -12.10 -7.28
CA SER A 25 1.97 -13.56 -7.41
C SER A 25 2.60 -14.29 -6.22
N SER A 26 3.69 -13.75 -5.66
CA SER A 26 4.33 -14.26 -4.44
C SER A 26 3.41 -14.11 -3.23
N ILE A 27 2.82 -12.93 -3.07
CA ILE A 27 1.91 -12.64 -1.96
C ILE A 27 0.65 -13.53 -2.02
N ILE A 28 0.08 -13.76 -3.21
CA ILE A 28 -1.07 -14.66 -3.40
C ILE A 28 -0.74 -16.08 -2.96
N ARG A 29 0.47 -16.56 -3.26
CA ARG A 29 0.93 -17.91 -2.84
C ARG A 29 0.96 -18.05 -1.32
N ASP A 30 1.29 -16.97 -0.64
CA ASP A 30 1.45 -16.93 0.81
C ASP A 30 0.16 -16.63 1.57
N MET A 31 -0.92 -16.25 0.88
CA MET A 31 -2.23 -15.98 1.50
C MET A 31 -2.70 -17.06 2.48
N PRO A 32 -2.55 -18.38 2.23
CA PRO A 32 -3.01 -19.41 3.16
C PRO A 32 -2.42 -19.32 4.57
N ALA A 33 -1.25 -18.69 4.74
CA ALA A 33 -0.57 -18.50 6.01
C ALA A 33 -1.09 -17.28 6.81
N LEU A 34 -1.99 -16.47 6.23
CA LEU A 34 -2.48 -15.24 6.83
C LEU A 34 -3.75 -15.46 7.67
N PRO A 35 -4.13 -14.50 8.53
CA PRO A 35 -5.42 -14.53 9.22
C PRO A 35 -6.59 -14.50 8.21
N ARG A 36 -7.50 -15.49 8.32
CA ARG A 36 -8.66 -15.63 7.41
C ARG A 36 -9.52 -14.36 7.28
N ALA A 37 -9.62 -13.58 8.35
CA ALA A 37 -10.37 -12.32 8.37
C ALA A 37 -9.83 -11.29 7.35
N LEU A 38 -8.56 -11.40 6.96
CA LEU A 38 -7.90 -10.46 6.06
C LEU A 38 -7.94 -10.89 4.59
N PHE A 39 -8.37 -12.13 4.29
CA PHE A 39 -8.35 -12.67 2.92
C PHE A 39 -9.21 -11.82 1.99
N GLY A 40 -10.47 -11.58 2.35
CA GLY A 40 -11.39 -10.78 1.54
C GLY A 40 -10.85 -9.36 1.27
N PRO A 41 -10.49 -8.58 2.30
CA PRO A 41 -9.89 -7.26 2.12
C PRO A 41 -8.62 -7.26 1.27
N LEU A 42 -7.70 -8.22 1.49
CA LEU A 42 -6.44 -8.32 0.73
C LEU A 42 -6.68 -8.67 -0.74
N THR A 43 -7.53 -9.66 -1.04
CA THR A 43 -7.89 -10.01 -2.42
C THR A 43 -8.44 -8.79 -3.16
N GLN A 44 -9.35 -8.03 -2.53
CA GLN A 44 -9.90 -6.83 -3.14
C GLN A 44 -8.86 -5.73 -3.39
N VAL A 45 -7.83 -5.62 -2.54
CA VAL A 45 -6.71 -4.70 -2.79
C VAL A 45 -5.90 -5.19 -3.99
N PHE A 46 -5.54 -6.47 -4.05
CA PHE A 46 -4.76 -7.03 -5.17
C PHE A 46 -5.47 -6.92 -6.50
N ASP A 47 -6.79 -7.15 -6.55
CA ASP A 47 -7.59 -7.00 -7.77
C ASP A 47 -7.46 -5.57 -8.33
N VAL A 48 -7.55 -4.56 -7.47
CA VAL A 48 -7.42 -3.15 -7.88
C VAL A 48 -5.99 -2.80 -8.29
N VAL A 49 -4.97 -3.38 -7.61
CA VAL A 49 -3.57 -3.19 -8.04
C VAL A 49 -3.34 -3.78 -9.43
N ALA A 50 -3.85 -4.99 -9.70
CA ALA A 50 -3.76 -5.63 -11.01
C ALA A 50 -4.46 -4.80 -12.10
N GLU A 51 -5.65 -4.26 -11.82
CA GLU A 51 -6.35 -3.36 -12.74
C GLU A 51 -5.55 -2.06 -12.99
N ALA A 52 -5.02 -1.44 -11.93
CA ALA A 52 -4.22 -0.23 -12.05
C ALA A 52 -2.94 -0.45 -12.89
N ILE A 53 -2.30 -1.61 -12.76
CA ILE A 53 -1.15 -2.01 -13.58
C ILE A 53 -1.50 -1.98 -15.07
N GLU A 54 -2.63 -2.60 -15.46
CA GLU A 54 -3.06 -2.65 -16.85
C GLU A 54 -3.43 -1.27 -17.38
N GLU A 55 -4.13 -0.45 -16.59
CA GLU A 55 -4.47 0.92 -17.01
C GLU A 55 -3.21 1.78 -17.18
N VAL A 56 -2.25 1.70 -16.26
CA VAL A 56 -0.99 2.47 -16.33
C VAL A 56 -0.10 2.05 -17.50
N LYS A 57 -0.10 0.77 -17.92
CA LYS A 57 0.62 0.32 -19.13
C LYS A 57 0.21 1.07 -20.39
N THR A 58 -1.06 1.48 -20.47
CA THR A 58 -1.63 2.13 -21.65
C THR A 58 -1.44 3.65 -21.66
N MET A 59 -0.96 4.24 -20.55
CA MET A 59 -0.82 5.68 -20.42
C MET A 59 0.33 6.25 -21.25
N ARG A 60 0.11 7.42 -21.85
CA ARG A 60 1.15 8.19 -22.56
C ARG A 60 1.83 9.22 -21.67
N ASN A 61 1.07 9.94 -20.85
CA ASN A 61 1.56 10.98 -19.95
C ASN A 61 1.27 10.59 -18.50
N GLY A 62 2.16 10.95 -17.57
CA GLY A 62 2.02 10.60 -16.15
C GLY A 62 2.27 9.12 -15.85
N ARG A 63 2.63 8.31 -16.86
CA ARG A 63 2.87 6.88 -16.72
C ARG A 63 3.91 6.58 -15.65
N ASP A 64 5.06 7.24 -15.70
CA ASP A 64 6.17 6.96 -14.78
C ASP A 64 5.77 7.27 -13.33
N GLY A 65 5.11 8.40 -13.10
CA GLY A 65 4.59 8.77 -11.77
C GLY A 65 3.55 7.78 -11.26
N CYS A 66 2.57 7.38 -12.09
CA CYS A 66 1.63 6.32 -11.69
C CYS A 66 2.31 4.98 -11.46
N THR A 67 3.34 4.65 -12.24
CA THR A 67 4.09 3.40 -12.06
C THR A 67 4.82 3.40 -10.71
N GLN A 68 5.43 4.52 -10.33
CA GLN A 68 6.04 4.68 -9.01
C GLN A 68 5.03 4.52 -7.87
N LEU A 69 3.81 5.08 -8.01
CA LEU A 69 2.74 4.87 -7.02
C LEU A 69 2.40 3.39 -6.86
N ILE A 70 2.25 2.65 -7.96
CA ILE A 70 1.94 1.21 -7.93
C ILE A 70 3.09 0.42 -7.30
N VAL A 71 4.34 0.68 -7.70
CA VAL A 71 5.52 0.02 -7.13
C VAL A 71 5.55 0.22 -5.62
N ARG A 72 5.31 1.45 -5.16
CA ARG A 72 5.31 1.79 -3.73
C ARG A 72 4.23 1.04 -2.95
N VAL A 73 3.01 0.95 -3.50
CA VAL A 73 1.93 0.14 -2.89
C VAL A 73 2.32 -1.32 -2.80
N THR A 74 2.95 -1.85 -3.85
CA THR A 74 3.24 -3.28 -3.92
C THR A 74 4.36 -3.68 -2.98
N LYS A 75 5.42 -2.86 -2.88
CA LYS A 75 6.47 -2.99 -1.85
C LYS A 75 5.88 -2.89 -0.43
N PHE A 76 4.94 -1.96 -0.21
CA PHE A 76 4.24 -1.86 1.07
C PHE A 76 3.44 -3.14 1.39
N LEU A 77 2.68 -3.66 0.44
CA LEU A 77 1.87 -4.88 0.63
C LEU A 77 2.73 -6.11 0.89
N GLU A 78 3.89 -6.22 0.25
CA GLU A 78 4.87 -7.28 0.50
C GLU A 78 5.35 -7.26 1.96
N GLY A 79 5.91 -6.14 2.41
CA GLY A 79 6.37 -6.00 3.80
C GLY A 79 5.25 -6.13 4.83
N PHE A 80 4.05 -5.64 4.49
CA PHE A 80 2.86 -5.80 5.33
C PHE A 80 2.47 -7.28 5.50
N VAL A 81 2.37 -8.03 4.40
CA VAL A 81 2.04 -9.47 4.42
C VAL A 81 3.10 -10.27 5.15
N ASP A 82 4.38 -9.94 4.97
CA ASP A 82 5.46 -10.59 5.71
C ASP A 82 5.38 -10.31 7.21
N GLY A 83 5.00 -9.09 7.62
CA GLY A 83 4.75 -8.76 9.03
C GLY A 83 3.54 -9.48 9.64
N LEU A 84 2.54 -9.85 8.82
CA LEU A 84 1.42 -10.67 9.28
C LEU A 84 1.82 -12.13 9.53
N LYS A 85 2.81 -12.65 8.78
CA LYS A 85 3.31 -14.02 8.95
C LYS A 85 4.06 -14.14 10.28
N GLY A 86 3.36 -14.58 11.32
CA GLY A 86 3.94 -14.79 12.66
C GLY A 86 3.32 -13.92 13.76
N SER A 87 2.43 -13.00 13.40
CA SER A 87 1.78 -12.09 14.35
C SER A 87 0.43 -12.69 14.80
N SER A 88 0.38 -13.18 16.05
CA SER A 88 -0.80 -13.86 16.61
C SER A 88 -1.84 -12.92 17.26
N ILE A 89 -1.53 -11.64 17.44
CA ILE A 89 -2.35 -10.67 18.22
C ILE A 89 -2.54 -9.38 17.41
N LEU A 90 -3.06 -9.50 16.19
CA LEU A 90 -3.41 -8.33 15.39
C LEU A 90 -4.92 -8.10 15.43
N ASP A 91 -5.32 -6.85 15.68
CA ASP A 91 -6.70 -6.41 15.52
C ASP A 91 -7.05 -6.41 14.03
N ASN A 92 -7.51 -7.58 13.57
CA ASN A 92 -7.88 -7.83 12.18
C ASN A 92 -8.98 -6.87 11.69
N THR A 93 -9.80 -6.29 12.59
CA THR A 93 -10.86 -5.35 12.22
C THR A 93 -10.31 -3.97 11.87
N THR A 94 -9.35 -3.46 12.67
CA THR A 94 -8.64 -2.22 12.37
C THR A 94 -7.81 -2.34 11.09
N ILE A 95 -7.16 -3.50 10.89
CA ILE A 95 -6.40 -3.79 9.67
C ILE A 95 -7.32 -3.86 8.45
N ALA A 96 -8.44 -4.58 8.52
CA ALA A 96 -9.39 -4.67 7.42
C ALA A 96 -9.94 -3.30 7.02
N SER A 97 -10.19 -2.43 7.99
CA SER A 97 -10.62 -1.04 7.75
C SER A 97 -9.52 -0.23 7.05
N SER A 98 -8.27 -0.41 7.44
CA SER A 98 -7.12 0.25 6.80
C SER A 98 -6.91 -0.26 5.37
N LEU A 99 -7.07 -1.55 5.12
CA LEU A 99 -7.05 -2.15 3.77
C LEU A 99 -8.18 -1.60 2.89
N PHE A 100 -9.35 -1.36 3.45
CA PHE A 100 -10.45 -0.71 2.73
C PHE A 100 -10.10 0.72 2.31
N VAL A 101 -9.44 1.49 3.18
CA VAL A 101 -8.95 2.84 2.84
C VAL A 101 -7.87 2.79 1.75
N LEU A 102 -6.93 1.85 1.83
CA LEU A 102 -5.92 1.63 0.79
C LEU A 102 -6.57 1.29 -0.55
N ARG A 103 -7.54 0.36 -0.55
CA ARG A 103 -8.32 0.01 -1.75
C ARG A 103 -8.98 1.22 -2.38
N ARG A 104 -9.61 2.09 -1.57
CA ARG A 104 -10.26 3.31 -2.08
C ARG A 104 -9.26 4.27 -2.74
N ASN A 105 -8.08 4.46 -2.15
CA ASN A 105 -7.02 5.28 -2.75
C ASN A 105 -6.52 4.68 -4.08
N LEU A 106 -6.33 3.36 -4.13
CA LEU A 106 -5.97 2.65 -5.36
C LEU A 106 -7.04 2.78 -6.45
N MET A 107 -8.32 2.69 -6.10
CA MET A 107 -9.40 2.89 -7.07
C MET A 107 -9.40 4.30 -7.65
N ALA A 108 -9.04 5.32 -6.86
CA ALA A 108 -8.90 6.68 -7.33
C ALA A 108 -7.73 6.83 -8.33
N ILE A 109 -6.58 6.20 -8.04
CA ILE A 109 -5.44 6.14 -8.96
C ILE A 109 -5.84 5.45 -10.27
N CYS A 110 -6.52 4.30 -10.18
CA CYS A 110 -6.98 3.54 -11.34
C CYS A 110 -7.95 4.35 -12.21
N ALA A 111 -8.93 5.00 -11.60
CA ALA A 111 -9.90 5.84 -12.32
C ALA A 111 -9.23 7.02 -13.04
N ASP A 112 -8.26 7.66 -12.39
CA ASP A 112 -7.48 8.74 -13.00
C ASP A 112 -6.58 8.22 -14.13
N ALA A 113 -5.90 7.09 -13.94
CA ALA A 113 -5.08 6.44 -14.97
C ALA A 113 -5.90 6.13 -16.23
N LYS A 114 -7.08 5.52 -16.05
CA LYS A 114 -8.04 5.22 -17.13
C LYS A 114 -8.53 6.48 -17.83
N ARG A 115 -8.81 7.54 -17.08
CA ARG A 115 -9.20 8.83 -17.65
C ARG A 115 -8.07 9.41 -18.48
N TRP A 116 -6.84 9.39 -17.99
CA TRP A 116 -5.69 9.98 -18.66
C TRP A 116 -5.21 9.18 -19.87
N SER A 117 -5.35 7.85 -19.85
CA SER A 117 -5.04 6.98 -21.00
C SER A 117 -5.97 7.26 -22.19
N SER A 118 -7.22 7.65 -21.92
CA SER A 118 -8.21 8.01 -22.96
C SER A 118 -7.98 9.39 -23.63
N LEU A 119 -7.05 10.21 -23.11
CA LEU A 119 -6.81 11.54 -23.66
C LEU A 119 -6.05 11.47 -24.99
N ASN A 120 -6.54 12.20 -25.99
CA ASN A 120 -5.77 12.42 -27.21
C ASN A 120 -4.51 13.25 -26.92
N LEU A 121 -3.55 13.24 -27.87
CA LEU A 121 -2.22 13.85 -27.69
C LEU A 121 -2.30 15.32 -27.24
N TRP A 122 -3.14 16.12 -27.90
CA TRP A 122 -3.29 17.54 -27.61
C TRP A 122 -3.86 17.79 -26.21
N ARG A 123 -4.93 17.10 -25.84
CA ARG A 123 -5.54 17.21 -24.51
C ARG A 123 -4.60 16.71 -23.41
N SER A 124 -3.82 15.67 -23.71
CA SER A 124 -2.85 15.11 -22.78
C SER A 124 -1.69 16.08 -22.54
N TYR A 125 -1.23 16.80 -23.57
CA TYR A 125 -0.22 17.85 -23.44
C TYR A 125 -0.73 19.02 -22.57
N ILE A 126 -1.93 19.54 -22.85
CA ILE A 126 -2.52 20.66 -22.08
C ILE A 126 -2.73 20.29 -20.61
N GLN A 127 -3.14 19.05 -20.33
CA GLN A 127 -3.43 18.60 -18.96
C GLN A 127 -2.21 18.07 -18.20
N ARG A 128 -1.01 18.11 -18.77
CA ARG A 128 0.20 17.53 -18.15
C ARG A 128 0.41 18.00 -16.71
N ASP A 129 0.32 19.30 -16.44
CA ASP A 129 0.51 19.85 -15.09
C ASP A 129 -0.61 19.46 -14.12
N GLN A 130 -1.82 19.23 -14.62
CA GLN A 130 -2.94 18.73 -13.82
C GLN A 130 -2.74 17.26 -13.46
N ILE A 131 -2.25 16.46 -14.41
CA ILE A 131 -1.88 15.05 -14.21
C ILE A 131 -0.79 14.96 -13.14
N MET A 132 0.29 15.75 -13.26
CA MET A 132 1.39 15.71 -12.28
C MET A 132 0.93 16.13 -10.88
N ARG A 133 0.10 17.17 -10.75
CA ARG A 133 -0.49 17.55 -9.46
C ARG A 133 -1.41 16.46 -8.88
N ALA A 134 -2.15 15.75 -9.72
CA ALA A 134 -2.97 14.63 -9.26
C ALA A 134 -2.11 13.46 -8.77
N ILE A 135 -1.02 13.14 -9.47
CA ILE A 135 -0.04 12.13 -9.04
C ILE A 135 0.56 12.49 -7.68
N SER A 136 1.00 13.74 -7.47
CA SER A 136 1.53 14.17 -6.17
C SER A 136 0.49 14.09 -5.05
N ARG A 137 -0.80 14.35 -5.34
CA ARG A 137 -1.87 14.14 -4.35
C ARG A 137 -2.06 12.67 -4.02
N HIS A 138 -2.03 11.79 -5.01
CA HIS A 138 -2.10 10.34 -4.78
C HIS A 138 -0.91 9.85 -3.95
N GLU A 139 0.29 10.39 -4.21
CA GLU A 139 1.48 10.09 -3.42
C GLU A 139 1.31 10.48 -1.94
N GLN A 140 0.78 11.67 -1.68
CA GLN A 140 0.50 12.12 -0.31
C GLN A 140 -0.57 11.24 0.34
N ASN A 141 -1.68 10.96 -0.37
CA ASN A 141 -2.75 10.12 0.15
C ASN A 141 -2.27 8.71 0.50
N LEU A 142 -1.38 8.12 -0.32
CA LEU A 142 -0.77 6.83 0.00
C LEU A 142 0.15 6.91 1.21
N THR A 143 0.93 7.98 1.33
CA THR A 143 1.79 8.22 2.51
C THR A 143 0.95 8.30 3.79
N ASP A 144 -0.11 9.11 3.77
CA ASP A 144 -1.02 9.25 4.89
C ASP A 144 -1.71 7.92 5.22
N CYS A 145 -2.12 7.17 4.19
CA CYS A 145 -2.70 5.85 4.35
C CYS A 145 -1.74 4.88 5.01
N PHE A 146 -0.47 4.82 4.61
CA PHE A 146 0.54 3.93 5.20
C PHE A 146 0.84 4.27 6.66
N HIS A 147 0.82 5.56 7.04
CA HIS A 147 0.98 5.97 8.44
C HIS A 147 -0.15 5.48 9.35
N VAL A 148 -1.38 5.34 8.84
CA VAL A 148 -2.49 4.76 9.62
C VAL A 148 -2.20 3.32 10.01
N PHE A 149 -1.60 2.52 9.11
CA PHE A 149 -1.16 1.16 9.42
C PHE A 149 -0.08 1.14 10.51
N GLN A 150 0.85 2.10 10.51
CA GLN A 150 1.92 2.21 11.52
C GLN A 150 1.38 2.59 12.91
N SER A 151 0.49 3.59 12.97
CA SER A 151 -0.07 4.06 14.25
C SER A 151 -1.00 3.06 14.94
N SER A 152 -1.47 2.06 14.20
CA SER A 152 -2.30 0.96 14.73
C SER A 152 -1.47 -0.11 15.44
N ASP A 153 -0.17 -0.23 15.12
CA ASP A 153 0.78 -1.18 15.71
C ASP A 153 1.29 -0.69 17.08
N ASP A 154 1.58 0.63 17.19
CA ASP A 154 2.07 1.26 18.44
C ASP A 154 1.06 1.21 19.61
N ARG A 155 -0.23 1.01 19.33
CA ARG A 155 -1.28 0.93 20.37
C ARG A 155 -1.31 -0.41 21.12
N VAL A 156 -0.55 -1.41 20.68
CA VAL A 156 -0.44 -2.72 21.36
C VAL A 156 0.72 -2.75 22.37
N SER A 157 1.65 -1.79 22.32
CA SER A 157 2.74 -1.66 23.31
C SER A 157 2.41 -0.62 24.39
N GLY A 158 1.38 -0.90 25.20
CA GLY A 158 1.23 -0.26 26.51
C GLY A 158 2.20 -0.87 27.52
N PRO A 159 2.88 -0.09 28.39
CA PRO A 159 3.82 -0.64 29.37
C PRO A 159 3.06 -1.44 30.43
N ILE A 160 3.35 -2.74 30.51
CA ILE A 160 2.93 -3.59 31.62
C ILE A 160 3.64 -3.08 32.89
N SER A 161 2.96 -2.21 33.64
CA SER A 161 3.34 -1.89 35.02
C SER A 161 2.86 -3.02 35.93
N LEU A 162 3.70 -4.03 36.12
CA LEU A 162 3.56 -4.99 37.20
C LEU A 162 4.03 -4.35 38.51
N SER A 163 3.18 -3.50 39.12
CA SER A 163 3.36 -3.17 40.54
C SER A 163 2.78 -4.31 41.37
N LYS A 164 3.70 -5.16 41.85
CA LYS A 164 3.45 -6.22 42.83
C LYS A 164 2.68 -5.66 44.03
N THR A 165 1.52 -6.25 44.31
CA THR A 165 0.92 -6.24 45.64
C THR A 165 1.87 -6.94 46.61
N PRO A 166 2.22 -6.33 47.77
CA PRO A 166 2.73 -7.10 48.88
C PRO A 166 1.54 -7.69 49.65
N VAL A 167 1.48 -9.02 49.66
CA VAL A 167 0.75 -9.77 50.69
C VAL A 167 1.39 -9.42 52.03
N GLY A 168 0.54 -9.11 53.02
CA GLY A 168 0.95 -8.63 54.32
C GLY A 168 1.67 -9.66 55.20
N LEU A 169 2.26 -9.10 56.26
CA LEU A 169 2.30 -9.64 57.61
C LEU A 169 1.87 -8.51 58.55
#